data_AF-A0A2N5H4R4-F1
#
_entry.id   AF-A0A2N5H4R4-F1
#
_cell.length_a   1.000
_cell.length_b   1.000
_cell.length_c   1.000
_cell.angle_alpha   90.00
_cell.angle_beta   90.00
_cell.angle_gamma   90.00
#
_symmetry.space_group_name_H-M   'P 1'
#
loop_
_entity.id
_entity.type
_entity.pdbx_description
1 polymer ?
#
loop_
_entity_poly.entity_id
_entity_poly.type
_entity_poly.pdbx_seq_one_letter_code
_entity_poly.pdbx_strand_id
1 'polypeptide(L)'
;MLFLTLFFIFATAYGLLKGKLFYSLLVELAENEVKKARGEINELPKELTTKVGLMVLYMLVVLIVQFTYIVKSLSIDPNLYPTAAILIHIFTVFVVSIGKKGKDLATELGRSKYLAKVSKKYSVNGFFSKIAYLTYFIYMFAVLTDIIK
;
A
#
# COMPACT_ATOMS: atom_id res chain seq x y z
N MET A 1 -14.71 -10.60 12.72
CA MET A 1 -14.02 -9.30 12.92
C MET A 1 -12.66 -9.50 13.55
N LEU A 2 -12.60 -10.09 14.75
CA LEU A 2 -11.36 -10.27 15.53
C LEU A 2 -10.21 -10.94 14.74
N PHE A 3 -10.47 -12.02 14.00
CA PHE A 3 -9.47 -12.65 13.13
C PHE A 3 -8.89 -11.68 12.09
N LEU A 4 -9.74 -10.90 11.41
CA LEU A 4 -9.29 -9.92 10.41
C LEU A 4 -8.51 -8.78 11.07
N THR A 5 -8.91 -8.35 12.26
CA THR A 5 -8.18 -7.35 13.04
C THR A 5 -6.77 -7.82 13.35
N LEU A 6 -6.61 -9.05 13.85
CA LEU A 6 -5.30 -9.66 14.10
C LEU A 6 -4.49 -9.78 12.81
N PHE A 7 -5.11 -10.26 11.72
CA PHE A 7 -4.47 -10.33 10.42
C PHE A 7 -3.91 -8.96 9.99
N PHE A 8 -4.69 -7.90 10.11
CA PHE A 8 -4.25 -6.55 9.75
C PHE A 8 -3.19 -5.98 10.70
N ILE A 9 -3.24 -6.29 12.00
CA ILE A 9 -2.17 -5.95 12.95
C ILE A 9 -0.85 -6.59 12.50
N PHE A 10 -0.84 -7.92 12.28
CA PHE A 10 0.36 -8.63 11.87
C PHE A 10 0.87 -8.17 10.50
N ALA A 11 -0.03 -7.97 9.52
CA ALA A 11 0.34 -7.47 8.21
C ALA A 11 0.97 -6.07 8.27
N THR A 12 0.41 -5.18 9.10
CA THR A 12 0.91 -3.80 9.26
C THR A 12 2.25 -3.78 10.01
N ALA A 13 2.37 -4.56 11.08
CA ALA A 13 3.62 -4.71 11.83
C ALA A 13 4.73 -5.31 10.95
N TYR A 14 4.42 -6.36 10.18
CA TYR A 14 5.34 -6.92 9.19
C TYR A 14 5.77 -5.86 8.16
N GLY A 15 4.83 -5.04 7.68
CA GLY A 15 5.11 -3.93 6.78
C GLY A 15 6.03 -2.87 7.41
N LEU A 16 5.91 -2.58 8.71
CA LEU A 16 6.81 -1.66 9.40
C LEU A 16 8.25 -2.22 9.44
N LEU A 17 8.39 -3.50 9.75
CA LEU A 17 9.70 -4.16 9.86
C LEU A 17 10.37 -4.36 8.50
N LYS A 18 9.64 -4.86 7.50
CA LYS A 18 10.20 -5.27 6.21
C LYS A 18 10.06 -4.22 5.10
N GLY A 19 9.34 -3.13 5.32
CA GLY A 19 9.19 -2.03 4.37
C GLY A 19 8.06 -2.24 3.36
N LYS A 20 8.25 -1.83 2.10
CA LYS A 20 7.26 -2.03 1.03
C LYS A 20 7.15 -3.53 0.69
N LEU A 21 5.91 -4.04 0.66
CA LEU A 21 5.63 -5.34 0.04
C LEU A 21 6.00 -5.28 -1.44
N PHE A 22 6.49 -6.40 -1.98
CA PHE A 22 6.92 -6.51 -3.39
C PHE A 22 8.03 -5.52 -3.80
N TYR A 23 8.85 -5.05 -2.85
CA TYR A 23 9.94 -4.09 -3.15
C TYR A 23 10.87 -4.55 -4.27
N SER A 24 11.31 -5.81 -4.25
CA SER A 24 12.18 -6.37 -5.31
C SER A 24 11.51 -6.30 -6.68
N LEU A 25 10.23 -6.69 -6.76
CA LEU A 25 9.45 -6.65 -8.00
C LEU A 25 9.23 -5.22 -8.49
N LEU A 26 9.03 -4.25 -7.59
CA LEU A 26 8.89 -2.84 -7.96
C LEU A 26 10.19 -2.26 -8.52
N VAL A 27 11.34 -2.64 -7.96
CA VAL A 27 12.66 -2.24 -8.47
C VAL A 27 12.90 -2.87 -9.84
N GLU A 28 12.64 -4.18 -9.98
CA GLU A 28 12.78 -4.90 -11.25
C GLU A 28 11.87 -4.31 -12.35
N LEU A 29 10.63 -3.94 -12.01
CA LEU A 29 9.72 -3.26 -12.93
C LEU A 29 10.26 -1.88 -13.33
N ALA A 30 10.76 -1.09 -12.38
CA ALA A 30 11.29 0.24 -12.67
C ALA A 30 12.54 0.20 -13.54
N GLU A 31 13.43 -0.77 -13.33
CA GLU A 31 14.60 -0.98 -14.18
C GLU A 31 14.19 -1.34 -15.61
N ASN A 32 13.23 -2.25 -15.79
CA ASN A 32 12.74 -2.63 -17.11
C ASN A 32 11.96 -1.50 -17.81
N GLU A 33 11.21 -0.68 -17.07
CA GLU A 33 10.59 0.54 -17.64
C GLU A 33 11.65 1.52 -18.18
N VAL A 34 12.77 1.67 -17.47
CA VAL A 34 13.89 2.53 -17.92
C VAL A 34 14.58 1.92 -19.14
N LYS A 35 14.84 0.61 -19.16
CA LYS A 35 15.41 -0.09 -20.34
C LYS A 35 14.51 0.06 -21.57
N LYS A 36 13.19 -0.07 -21.38
CA LYS A 36 12.22 0.14 -22.45
C LYS A 36 12.25 1.58 -22.97
N ALA A 37 12.33 2.57 -22.08
CA ALA A 37 12.45 3.98 -22.46
C ALA A 37 13.77 4.32 -23.15
N ARG A 38 14.81 3.49 -23.00
CA ARG A 38 16.09 3.59 -23.73
C ARG A 38 16.10 2.89 -25.08
N GLY A 39 15.05 2.13 -25.41
CA GLY A 39 15.01 1.30 -26.62
C GLY A 39 15.85 0.02 -26.52
N GLU A 40 16.35 -0.34 -25.33
CA GLU A 40 17.12 -1.58 -25.11
C GLU A 40 16.22 -2.83 -25.18
N ILE A 41 14.92 -2.65 -24.88
CA ILE A 41 13.90 -3.71 -24.97
C ILE A 41 12.62 -3.13 -25.58
N ASN A 42 11.93 -3.93 -26.41
CA ASN A 42 10.66 -3.54 -27.02
C ASN A 42 9.46 -3.80 -26.09
N GLU A 43 9.53 -4.89 -25.33
CA GLU A 43 8.44 -5.35 -24.45
C GLU A 43 8.97 -5.79 -23.08
N LEU A 44 8.09 -5.75 -22.08
CA LEU A 44 8.41 -6.26 -20.75
C LEU A 44 8.47 -7.80 -20.79
N PRO A 45 9.41 -8.44 -20.07
CA PRO A 45 9.45 -9.90 -19.98
C PRO A 45 8.11 -10.47 -19.51
N LYS A 46 7.62 -11.53 -20.17
CA LYS A 46 6.33 -12.17 -19.86
C LYS A 46 6.23 -12.62 -18.39
N GLU A 47 7.34 -13.09 -17.83
CA GLU A 47 7.44 -13.46 -16.41
C GLU A 47 7.18 -12.26 -15.49
N LEU A 48 7.81 -11.12 -15.78
CA LEU A 48 7.64 -9.88 -15.02
C LEU A 48 6.19 -9.38 -15.11
N THR A 49 5.61 -9.38 -16.31
CA THR A 49 4.21 -9.01 -16.54
C THR A 49 3.26 -9.89 -15.71
N THR A 50 3.52 -11.19 -15.64
CA THR A 50 2.73 -12.13 -14.84
C THR A 50 2.85 -11.85 -13.35
N LYS A 51 4.08 -11.64 -12.83
CA LYS A 51 4.32 -11.29 -11.42
C LYS A 51 3.63 -9.98 -11.03
N VAL A 52 3.68 -8.96 -11.89
CA VAL A 52 2.98 -7.68 -11.68
C VAL A 52 1.47 -7.87 -11.69
N GLY A 53 0.93 -8.68 -12.60
CA GLY A 53 -0.49 -9.03 -12.63
C GLY A 53 -0.96 -9.68 -11.33
N LEU A 54 -0.21 -10.66 -10.82
CA LEU A 54 -0.49 -11.31 -9.53
C LEU A 54 -0.39 -10.33 -8.35
N MET A 55 0.59 -9.43 -8.36
CA MET A 55 0.71 -8.37 -7.35
C MET A 55 -0.52 -7.46 -7.35
N VAL A 56 -0.99 -7.01 -8.53
CA VAL A 56 -2.18 -6.17 -8.65
C VAL A 56 -3.42 -6.91 -8.17
N LEU A 57 -3.60 -8.18 -8.55
CA LEU A 57 -4.71 -9.00 -8.09
C LEU A 57 -4.70 -9.16 -6.57
N TYR A 58 -3.54 -9.46 -5.98
CA TYR A 58 -3.37 -9.53 -4.53
C TYR A 58 -3.76 -8.21 -3.84
N MET A 59 -3.28 -7.06 -4.36
CA MET A 59 -3.61 -5.75 -3.80
C MET A 59 -5.11 -5.44 -3.88
N LEU A 60 -5.78 -5.83 -4.97
CA LEU A 60 -7.23 -5.66 -5.11
C LEU A 60 -8.01 -6.49 -4.10
N VAL A 61 -7.65 -7.77 -3.91
CA VAL A 61 -8.29 -8.64 -2.91
C VAL A 61 -8.12 -8.06 -1.50
N VAL A 62 -6.90 -7.67 -1.13
CA VAL A 62 -6.64 -7.06 0.18
C VAL A 62 -7.43 -5.77 0.37
N LEU A 63 -7.52 -4.92 -0.66
CA LEU A 63 -8.30 -3.68 -0.61
C LEU A 63 -9.78 -3.95 -0.37
N ILE A 64 -10.38 -4.93 -1.06
CA ILE A 64 -11.80 -5.29 -0.89
C ILE A 64 -12.06 -5.82 0.53
N VAL A 65 -11.18 -6.70 1.03
CA VAL A 65 -11.29 -7.25 2.39
C VAL A 65 -11.16 -6.13 3.43
N GLN A 66 -10.20 -5.23 3.25
CA GLN A 66 -9.99 -4.09 4.15
C GLN A 66 -11.16 -3.12 4.12
N PHE A 67 -11.70 -2.80 2.94
CA PHE A 67 -12.86 -1.92 2.81
C PHE A 67 -14.10 -2.52 3.49
N THR A 68 -14.37 -3.80 3.24
CA THR A 68 -15.49 -4.52 3.88
C THR A 68 -15.34 -4.55 5.40
N TYR A 69 -14.13 -4.73 5.91
CA TYR A 69 -13.83 -4.66 7.34
C TYR A 69 -14.17 -3.28 7.91
N ILE A 70 -13.67 -2.20 7.31
CA ILE A 70 -13.84 -0.84 7.83
C ILE A 70 -15.31 -0.41 7.78
N VAL A 71 -16.05 -0.74 6.71
CA VAL A 71 -17.48 -0.46 6.61
C VAL A 71 -18.26 -1.15 7.75
N LYS A 72 -17.98 -2.43 8.01
CA LYS A 72 -18.63 -3.13 9.12
C LYS A 72 -18.17 -2.61 10.49
N SER A 73 -16.95 -2.07 10.58
CA SER A 73 -16.40 -1.50 11.83
C SER A 73 -17.20 -0.29 12.31
N LEU A 74 -17.80 0.50 11.40
CA LEU A 74 -18.66 1.64 11.74
C LEU A 74 -19.87 1.26 12.60
N SER A 75 -20.36 0.02 12.49
CA SER A 75 -21.49 -0.44 13.31
C SER A 75 -21.10 -0.89 14.72
N ILE A 76 -19.81 -1.04 14.99
CA ILE A 76 -19.26 -1.61 16.23
C ILE A 76 -18.39 -0.57 16.96
N ASP A 77 -17.82 0.39 16.25
CA ASP A 77 -16.96 1.44 16.81
C ASP A 77 -17.78 2.42 17.68
N PRO A 78 -17.56 2.46 19.01
CA PRO A 78 -18.30 3.35 19.90
C PRO A 78 -17.95 4.83 19.69
N ASN A 79 -16.74 5.13 19.21
CA ASN A 79 -16.28 6.50 19.03
C ASN A 79 -16.48 7.01 17.60
N LEU A 80 -16.73 6.16 16.60
CA LEU A 80 -16.95 6.44 15.16
C LEU A 80 -15.86 7.27 14.43
N TYR A 81 -15.33 8.33 15.05
CA TYR A 81 -14.28 9.22 14.58
C TYR A 81 -13.01 8.46 14.15
N PRO A 82 -12.48 7.46 14.88
CA PRO A 82 -11.30 6.72 14.45
C PRO A 82 -11.52 5.96 13.14
N THR A 83 -12.66 5.27 13.02
CA THR A 83 -13.04 4.54 11.80
C THR A 83 -13.30 5.49 10.63
N ALA A 84 -13.98 6.62 10.87
CA ALA A 84 -14.23 7.65 9.85
C ALA A 84 -12.92 8.29 9.34
N ALA A 85 -11.96 8.57 10.24
CA ALA A 85 -10.66 9.12 9.86
C ALA A 85 -9.86 8.17 8.94
N ILE A 86 -9.89 6.86 9.20
CA ILE A 86 -9.26 5.86 8.33
C ILE A 86 -9.95 5.77 6.97
N LEU A 87 -11.28 5.83 6.92
CA LEU A 87 -12.05 5.88 5.67
C LEU A 87 -11.65 7.09 4.80
N ILE A 88 -11.59 8.28 5.42
CA ILE A 88 -11.18 9.50 4.74
C ILE A 88 -9.74 9.40 4.26
N HIS A 89 -8.84 8.83 5.07
CA HIS A 89 -7.44 8.62 4.67
C HIS A 89 -7.32 7.71 3.45
N ILE A 90 -8.05 6.58 3.42
CA ILE A 90 -8.08 5.67 2.26
C ILE A 90 -8.58 6.40 1.01
N PHE A 91 -9.70 7.13 1.14
CA PHE A 91 -10.27 7.88 0.02
C PHE A 91 -9.31 8.96 -0.50
N THR A 92 -8.67 9.71 0.40
CA THR A 92 -7.69 10.73 0.06
C THR A 92 -6.48 10.12 -0.68
N VAL A 93 -5.94 9.01 -0.18
CA VAL A 93 -4.83 8.30 -0.84
C VAL A 93 -5.23 7.81 -2.23
N PHE A 94 -6.45 7.32 -2.39
CA PHE A 94 -6.98 6.88 -3.68
C PHE A 94 -7.08 8.03 -4.68
N VAL A 95 -7.76 9.13 -4.31
CA VAL A 95 -7.93 10.32 -5.18
C VAL A 95 -6.59 10.94 -5.56
N VAL A 96 -5.69 11.13 -4.59
CA VAL A 96 -4.34 11.68 -4.84
C VAL A 96 -3.52 10.76 -5.75
N SER A 97 -3.75 9.45 -5.71
CA SER A 97 -3.02 8.52 -6.57
C SER A 97 -3.48 8.56 -8.03
N ILE A 98 -4.75 8.85 -8.29
CA ILE A 98 -5.29 9.04 -9.65
C ILE A 98 -4.72 10.31 -10.31
N GLY A 99 -4.53 11.38 -9.53
CA GLY A 99 -4.04 12.67 -10.05
C GLY A 99 -2.53 12.78 -10.28
N LYS A 100 -1.75 11.73 -10.06
CA LYS A 100 -0.27 11.80 -10.19
C LYS A 100 0.13 11.92 -11.67
N LYS A 101 0.84 13.00 -11.99
CA LYS A 101 1.53 13.17 -13.29
C LYS A 101 2.47 12.01 -13.57
N GLY A 102 2.58 11.66 -14.86
CA GLY A 102 3.46 10.60 -15.35
C GLY A 102 4.93 10.77 -14.95
N LYS A 103 5.67 9.66 -15.01
CA LYS A 103 7.12 9.63 -14.70
C LYS A 103 7.88 10.32 -15.84
N ASP A 104 8.84 11.19 -15.52
CA ASP A 104 9.79 11.69 -16.52
C ASP A 104 10.85 10.62 -16.79
N LEU A 105 10.70 9.92 -17.93
CA LEU A 105 11.62 8.90 -18.41
C LEU A 105 12.39 9.36 -19.67
N ALA A 106 12.16 10.59 -20.13
CA ALA A 106 12.78 11.12 -21.34
C ALA A 106 14.21 11.62 -21.05
N THR A 107 14.43 12.20 -19.87
CA THR A 107 15.74 12.74 -19.48
C THR A 107 16.54 11.75 -18.63
N GLU A 108 17.88 11.80 -18.70
CA GLU A 108 18.73 11.00 -17.81
C GLU A 108 18.53 11.36 -16.33
N LEU A 109 18.34 12.65 -16.05
CA LEU A 109 18.05 13.15 -14.71
C LEU A 109 16.68 12.66 -14.21
N GLY A 110 15.68 12.57 -15.09
CA GLY A 110 14.36 12.01 -14.78
C GLY A 110 14.44 10.53 -14.43
N ARG A 111 15.18 9.75 -15.22
CA ARG A 111 15.41 8.31 -14.99
C ARG A 111 16.13 8.04 -13.67
N SER A 112 17.20 8.78 -13.37
CA SER A 112 17.96 8.60 -12.13
C SER A 112 17.12 8.95 -10.89
N LYS A 113 16.35 10.05 -10.95
CA LYS A 113 15.40 10.42 -9.89
C LYS A 113 14.30 9.38 -9.71
N TYR A 114 13.80 8.81 -10.81
CA TYR A 114 12.78 7.77 -10.77
C TYR A 114 13.29 6.50 -10.09
N LEU A 115 14.44 5.98 -10.52
CA LEU A 115 15.07 4.80 -9.91
C LEU A 115 15.40 5.06 -8.43
N ALA A 116 16.00 6.19 -8.10
CA ALA A 116 16.29 6.55 -6.70
C ALA A 116 15.03 6.60 -5.82
N LYS A 117 13.88 7.02 -6.38
CA LYS A 117 12.60 7.03 -5.66
C LYS A 117 12.04 5.62 -5.44
N VAL A 118 12.13 4.76 -6.45
CA VAL A 118 11.63 3.37 -6.36
C VAL A 118 12.51 2.52 -5.44
N SER A 119 13.83 2.69 -5.52
CA SER A 119 14.81 2.00 -4.69
C SER A 119 14.73 2.34 -3.21
N LYS A 120 13.95 3.35 -2.81
CA LYS A 120 13.63 3.57 -1.39
C LYS A 120 12.67 2.50 -0.87
N LYS A 121 13.23 1.53 -0.14
CA LYS A 121 12.50 0.47 0.56
C LYS A 121 11.54 0.99 1.62
N TYR A 122 11.91 2.09 2.27
CA TYR A 122 11.11 2.80 3.26
C TYR A 122 10.76 4.21 2.78
N SER A 123 9.57 4.69 3.15
CA SER A 123 9.12 6.06 2.92
C SER A 123 8.57 6.60 4.23
N VAL A 124 8.94 7.83 4.59
CA VAL A 124 8.47 8.51 5.81
C VAL A 124 6.95 8.56 5.86
N ASN A 125 6.30 8.98 4.77
CA ASN A 125 4.83 8.99 4.69
C ASN A 125 4.23 7.59 4.83
N GLY A 126 4.89 6.58 4.24
CA GLY A 126 4.47 5.19 4.39
C GLY A 126 4.63 4.65 5.81
N PHE A 127 5.63 5.11 6.55
CA PHE A 127 5.86 4.74 7.94
C PHE A 127 4.77 5.32 8.86
N PHE A 128 4.52 6.63 8.78
CA PHE A 128 3.45 7.26 9.57
C PHE A 128 2.07 6.68 9.24
N SER A 129 1.79 6.43 7.96
CA SER A 129 0.53 5.78 7.59
C SER A 129 0.41 4.39 8.22
N LYS A 130 1.47 3.58 8.21
CA LYS A 130 1.46 2.25 8.84
C LYS A 130 1.28 2.32 10.36
N ILE A 131 1.89 3.30 11.03
CA ILE A 131 1.64 3.53 12.46
C ILE A 131 0.17 3.85 12.71
N ALA A 132 -0.42 4.78 11.93
CA ALA A 132 -1.83 5.14 12.07
C ALA A 132 -2.75 3.92 11.89
N TYR A 133 -2.49 3.07 10.87
CA TYR A 133 -3.21 1.81 10.69
C TYR A 133 -3.01 0.85 11.84
N LEU A 134 -1.77 0.67 12.33
CA LEU A 134 -1.48 -0.22 13.44
C LEU A 134 -2.23 0.21 14.71
N THR A 135 -2.18 1.51 15.05
CA THR A 135 -2.93 2.08 16.17
C THR A 135 -4.43 1.87 16.01
N TYR A 136 -4.97 2.09 14.81
CA TYR A 136 -6.38 1.85 14.52
C TYR A 136 -6.78 0.38 14.72
N PHE A 137 -6.01 -0.57 14.19
CA PHE A 137 -6.36 -1.98 14.34
C PHE A 137 -6.17 -2.48 15.78
N ILE A 138 -5.20 -1.94 16.53
CA ILE A 138 -5.08 -2.18 17.98
C ILE A 138 -6.30 -1.64 18.73
N TYR A 139 -6.74 -0.42 18.41
CA TYR A 139 -7.96 0.15 18.97
C TYR A 139 -9.18 -0.74 18.69
N MET A 140 -9.38 -1.13 17.42
CA MET A 140 -10.48 -2.01 17.04
C MET A 140 -10.39 -3.39 17.73
N PHE A 141 -9.18 -3.91 17.96
CA PHE A 141 -9.00 -5.14 18.71
C PHE A 141 -9.50 -4.97 20.14
N ALA A 142 -9.10 -3.88 20.81
CA ALA A 142 -9.52 -3.59 22.18
C ALA A 142 -11.04 -3.40 22.31
N VAL A 143 -11.68 -2.76 21.33
CA VAL A 143 -13.15 -2.63 21.25
C VAL A 143 -13.80 -4.01 21.07
N LEU A 144 -13.30 -4.84 20.16
CA LEU A 144 -13.87 -6.17 19.89
C LEU A 144 -13.67 -7.18 21.02
N THR A 145 -12.75 -6.92 21.95
CA THR A 145 -12.51 -7.73 23.15
C THR A 145 -13.08 -7.12 24.42
N ASP A 146 -13.92 -6.07 24.31
CA ASP A 146 -14.53 -5.34 25.44
C ASP A 146 -13.52 -4.77 26.44
N ILE A 147 -12.26 -4.54 26.03
CA ILE A 147 -11.23 -3.89 26.85
C ILE A 147 -11.53 -2.38 26.95
N ILE A 148 -12.06 -1.81 25.87
CA ILE A 148 -12.53 -0.42 25.80
C ILE A 148 -14.03 -0.48 25.51
N LYS A 149 -14.83 0.15 26.36
CA LYS A 149 -16.29 0.29 26.20
C LYS A 149 -16.62 1.62 25.53
#